data_AF-A0A0W8CVJ8-F1
#
_entry.id   AF-A0A0W8CVJ8-F1
#
_cell.length_a   1.000
_cell.length_b   1.000
_cell.length_c   1.000
_cell.angle_alpha   90.00
_cell.angle_beta   90.00
_cell.angle_gamma   90.00
#
_symmetry.space_group_name_H-M   'P 1'
#
loop_
_entity.id
_entity.type
_entity.pdbx_description
1 polymer ?
#
loop_
_entity_poly.entity_id
_entity_poly.type
_entity_poly.pdbx_seq_one_letter_code
_entity_poly.pdbx_strand_id
1 'polypeptide(L)'
;MELHYDGRAQGSPLELSLSGQRQQTLVLRNVTEPSRTTLFKVQCTAPRKLRVRPALGLLHASGDSVSIHVHLNPQECSSATCKLLVVGRQALSTAGEDEQLKSMWTAAELMTMRLTTTQLAELVLLIMKSQSRRKENELTAQEQEQLQTARAQHVADWPYWEEYAARMRKLLRERNQRKPQTT
;
A
#
# COMPACT_ATOMS: atom_id res chain seq x y z
N MET A 1 -5.14 4.40 -5.01
CA MET A 1 -5.42 5.09 -3.73
C MET A 1 -5.04 6.54 -3.93
N GLU A 2 -6.01 7.43 -4.00
CA GLU A 2 -5.75 8.86 -4.17
C GLU A 2 -5.97 9.55 -2.83
N LEU A 3 -4.92 10.17 -2.31
CA LEU A 3 -5.04 11.14 -1.23
C LEU A 3 -4.92 12.52 -1.85
N HIS A 4 -5.94 13.35 -1.63
CA HIS A 4 -5.88 14.74 -2.04
C HIS A 4 -5.35 15.55 -0.88
N TYR A 5 -4.23 16.17 -1.16
CA TYR A 5 -3.59 17.08 -0.26
C TYR A 5 -4.09 18.49 -0.57
N ASP A 6 -4.76 19.11 0.40
CA ASP A 6 -5.26 20.49 0.31
C ASP A 6 -4.31 21.43 1.06
N GLY A 7 -3.04 21.34 0.68
CA GLY A 7 -2.05 22.39 0.81
C GLY A 7 -1.36 22.48 -0.56
N ARG A 8 -0.64 23.55 -0.84
CA ARG A 8 -0.03 23.75 -2.17
C ARG A 8 0.97 22.61 -2.51
N ALA A 9 0.52 21.53 -3.15
CA ALA A 9 1.39 20.53 -3.79
C ALA A 9 1.42 20.68 -5.32
N GLN A 10 0.70 21.67 -5.86
CA GLN A 10 0.85 22.17 -7.24
C GLN A 10 1.34 23.62 -7.28
N GLY A 11 1.99 24.09 -6.20
CA GLY A 11 2.41 25.49 -6.05
C GLY A 11 3.83 25.64 -5.54
N SER A 12 4.29 26.89 -5.52
CA SER A 12 5.61 27.34 -5.07
C SER A 12 6.07 26.67 -3.76
N PRO A 13 7.40 26.47 -3.56
CA PRO A 13 7.96 25.90 -2.34
C PRO A 13 7.42 26.54 -1.06
N LEU A 14 7.28 25.74 -0.01
CA LEU A 14 6.96 26.24 1.33
C LEU A 14 8.19 26.94 1.91
N GLU A 15 8.09 28.25 2.14
CA GLU A 15 9.17 29.04 2.72
C GLU A 15 8.91 29.28 4.21
N LEU A 16 9.82 28.79 5.04
CA LEU A 16 9.85 29.05 6.48
C LEU A 16 11.09 29.88 6.79
N SER A 17 10.93 30.95 7.57
CA SER A 17 12.04 31.84 7.92
C SER A 17 12.08 32.13 9.41
N LEU A 18 13.29 32.37 9.93
CA LEU A 18 13.52 32.70 11.33
C LEU A 18 13.02 34.11 11.68
N SER A 19 13.04 35.04 10.72
CA SER A 19 12.60 36.43 10.90
C SER A 19 11.13 36.65 10.57
N GLY A 20 10.45 35.66 9.99
CA GLY A 20 9.05 35.74 9.58
C GLY A 20 8.24 34.54 10.04
N GLN A 21 7.63 33.84 9.08
CA GLN A 21 6.73 32.72 9.37
C GLN A 21 7.54 31.45 9.70
N ARG A 22 7.59 31.11 11.00
CA ARG A 22 8.28 29.90 11.52
C ARG A 22 7.44 28.63 11.51
N GLN A 23 6.16 28.77 11.17
CA GLN A 23 5.18 27.69 11.15
C GLN A 23 4.40 27.68 9.86
N GLN A 24 4.27 26.50 9.27
CA GLN A 24 3.32 26.25 8.19
C GLN A 24 2.33 25.18 8.63
N THR A 25 1.07 25.35 8.23
CA THR A 25 0.05 24.30 8.36
C THR A 25 -0.27 23.74 6.98
N LEU A 26 -0.32 22.42 6.92
CA LEU A 26 -0.66 21.63 5.74
C LEU A 26 -1.96 20.89 6.05
N VAL A 27 -2.92 20.86 5.14
CA VAL A 27 -4.18 20.12 5.35
C VAL A 27 -4.17 18.88 4.47
N LEU A 28 -4.25 17.71 5.11
CA LEU A 28 -4.41 16.44 4.42
C LEU A 28 -5.88 16.03 4.50
N ARG A 29 -6.50 15.76 3.34
CA ARG A 29 -7.91 15.37 3.25
C ARG A 29 -8.05 13.95 2.71
N ASN A 30 -8.91 13.16 3.34
CA ASN A 30 -9.27 11.85 2.84
C ASN A 30 -10.33 12.00 1.74
N VAL A 31 -9.98 11.62 0.51
CA VAL A 31 -10.92 11.58 -0.62
C VAL A 31 -11.20 10.15 -1.09
N THR A 32 -10.84 9.16 -0.26
CA THR A 32 -11.18 7.76 -0.53
C THR A 32 -12.66 7.49 -0.29
N GLU A 33 -13.13 6.27 -0.53
CA GLU A 33 -14.52 5.87 -0.34
C GLU A 33 -15.02 6.13 1.11
N PRO A 34 -16.32 6.44 1.31
CA PRO A 34 -16.87 6.85 2.62
C PRO A 34 -16.60 5.89 3.78
N SER A 35 -16.47 4.60 3.50
CA SER A 35 -16.26 3.55 4.49
C SER A 35 -14.78 3.19 4.71
N ARG A 36 -13.83 3.92 4.11
CA ARG A 36 -12.41 3.58 4.16
C ARG A 36 -11.61 4.53 5.03
N THR A 37 -11.05 3.96 6.09
CA THR A 37 -10.05 4.60 6.94
C THR A 37 -8.70 4.64 6.24
N THR A 38 -8.07 5.81 6.19
CA THR A 38 -6.70 5.97 5.71
C THR A 38 -5.76 6.34 6.84
N LEU A 39 -4.72 5.53 7.02
CA LEU A 39 -3.59 5.80 7.87
C LEU A 39 -2.52 6.55 7.06
N PHE A 40 -1.96 7.64 7.59
CA PHE A 40 -0.94 8.42 6.91
C PHE A 40 0.33 8.54 7.74
N LYS A 41 1.49 8.60 7.08
CA LYS A 41 2.79 8.88 7.67
C LYS A 41 3.48 10.02 6.92
N VAL A 42 4.07 10.95 7.67
CA VAL A 42 4.83 12.09 7.13
C VAL A 42 6.31 11.88 7.42
N GLN A 43 7.15 12.03 6.39
CA GLN A 43 8.60 11.92 6.49
C GLN A 43 9.23 13.26 6.05
N CYS A 44 10.21 13.78 6.80
CA CYS A 44 11.03 14.94 6.39
C CYS A 44 12.47 14.48 6.18
N THR A 45 13.12 15.03 5.15
CA THR A 45 14.55 14.82 4.90
C THR A 45 15.46 15.55 5.91
N ALA A 46 14.91 16.48 6.70
CA ALA A 46 15.63 17.30 7.67
C ALA A 46 14.95 17.30 9.07
N PRO A 47 14.78 16.14 9.72
CA PRO A 47 14.00 16.01 10.96
C PRO A 47 14.62 16.70 12.19
N ARG A 48 15.91 17.05 12.13
CA ARG A 48 16.57 17.87 13.16
C ARG A 48 16.17 19.35 13.06
N LYS A 49 15.83 19.78 11.84
CA LYS A 49 15.55 21.17 11.50
C LYS A 49 14.08 21.52 11.59
N LEU A 50 13.23 20.58 11.17
CA LEU A 50 11.79 20.76 11.14
C LEU A 50 11.13 19.75 12.07
N ARG A 51 10.20 20.25 12.88
CA ARG A 51 9.30 19.44 13.69
C ARG A 51 7.97 19.34 12.97
N VAL A 52 7.56 18.12 12.63
CA VAL A 52 6.31 17.85 11.93
C VAL A 52 5.34 17.15 12.88
N ARG A 53 4.11 17.66 13.00
CA ARG A 53 3.09 17.12 13.90
C ARG A 53 1.66 17.25 13.34
N PRO A 54 0.86 16.17 13.31
CA PRO A 54 1.25 14.78 13.58
C PRO A 54 2.16 14.22 12.46
N ALA A 55 3.06 13.31 12.82
CA ALA A 55 3.90 12.59 11.85
C ALA A 55 3.29 11.25 11.42
N LEU A 56 2.32 10.74 12.19
CA LEU A 56 1.54 9.54 11.94
C LEU A 56 0.12 9.81 12.44
N GLY A 57 -0.90 9.38 11.70
CA GLY A 57 -2.28 9.56 12.13
C GLY A 57 -3.29 8.86 11.23
N LEU A 58 -4.57 8.97 11.60
CA LEU A 58 -5.71 8.37 10.90
C LEU A 58 -6.65 9.45 10.36
N LEU A 59 -7.27 9.13 9.23
CA LEU A 59 -8.43 9.80 8.67
C LEU A 59 -9.53 8.74 8.54
N HIS A 60 -10.66 8.91 9.23
CA HIS A 60 -11.63 7.84 9.44
C HIS A 60 -12.60 7.74 8.26
N ALA A 61 -13.25 8.84 7.91
CA ALA A 61 -14.25 8.90 6.86
C ALA A 61 -13.73 9.65 5.63
N SER A 62 -14.41 9.45 4.51
CA SER A 62 -14.25 10.34 3.35
C SER A 62 -14.67 11.76 3.73
N GLY A 63 -13.87 12.73 3.32
CA GLY A 63 -14.05 14.14 3.67
C GLY A 63 -13.31 14.55 4.94
N ASP A 64 -12.88 13.62 5.79
CA ASP A 64 -12.09 13.94 6.98
C ASP A 64 -10.79 14.65 6.58
N SER A 65 -10.39 15.61 7.42
CA SER A 65 -9.15 16.37 7.22
C SER A 65 -8.35 16.44 8.50
N VAL A 66 -7.02 16.47 8.36
CA VAL A 66 -6.08 16.66 9.46
C VAL A 66 -5.11 17.79 9.13
N SER A 67 -4.85 18.63 10.12
CA SER A 67 -3.86 19.70 10.05
C SER A 67 -2.50 19.17 10.50
N ILE A 68 -1.55 19.16 9.57
CA ILE A 68 -0.14 18.83 9.82
C ILE A 68 0.62 20.14 9.97
N HIS A 69 1.12 20.39 11.18
CA HIS A 69 1.95 21.53 11.51
C HIS A 69 3.42 21.23 11.27
N VAL A 70 4.08 22.11 10.55
CA VAL A 70 5.51 22.08 10.25
C VAL A 70 6.14 23.29 10.91
N HIS A 71 7.00 23.05 11.90
CA HIS A 71 7.67 24.09 12.68
C HIS A 71 9.16 24.08 12.41
N LEU A 72 9.73 25.24 12.15
CA LEU A 72 11.18 25.41 12.16
C LEU A 72 11.69 25.34 13.60
N ASN A 73 12.73 24.53 13.83
CA ASN A 73 13.38 24.43 15.13
C ASN A 73 14.07 25.77 15.46
N PRO A 74 13.79 26.40 16.61
CA PRO A 74 14.37 27.71 16.96
C PRO A 74 15.90 27.73 17.03
N GLN A 75 16.53 26.57 17.24
CA GLN A 75 17.98 26.44 17.34
C GLN A 75 18.68 26.33 15.99
N GLU A 76 17.93 26.18 14.89
CA GLU A 76 18.50 26.18 13.54
C GLU A 76 18.73 27.61 13.06
N CYS A 77 19.99 27.96 12.78
CA CYS A 77 20.37 29.26 12.20
C CYS A 77 20.78 29.16 10.71
N SER A 78 20.57 28.00 10.07
CA SER A 78 21.05 27.73 8.71
C SER A 78 19.89 27.50 7.72
N SER A 79 19.95 28.15 6.57
CA SER A 79 19.02 27.91 5.46
C SER A 79 19.16 26.49 4.94
N ALA A 80 18.06 25.78 4.72
CA ALA A 80 18.07 24.42 4.18
C ALA A 80 16.80 24.11 3.41
N THR A 81 16.91 23.25 2.41
CA THR A 81 15.78 22.67 1.69
C THR A 81 15.36 21.36 2.38
N CYS A 82 14.13 21.25 2.92
CA CYS A 82 13.53 19.96 3.31
C CYS A 82 12.48 19.55 2.28
N LYS A 83 12.40 18.25 2.02
CA LYS A 83 11.27 17.63 1.33
C LYS A 83 10.43 16.87 2.35
N LEU A 84 9.11 17.08 2.28
CA LEU A 84 8.12 16.31 3.03
C LEU A 84 7.48 15.28 2.12
N LEU A 85 7.46 14.02 2.55
CA LEU A 85 6.76 12.93 1.89
C LEU A 85 5.59 12.49 2.76
N VAL A 86 4.38 12.50 2.21
CA VAL A 86 3.18 11.98 2.87
C VAL A 86 2.81 10.66 2.20
N VAL A 87 2.73 9.58 2.99
CA VAL A 87 2.38 8.24 2.52
C VAL A 87 1.07 7.82 3.16
N GLY A 88 0.09 7.45 2.34
CA GLY A 88 -1.20 6.91 2.77
C GLY A 88 -1.32 5.41 2.59
N ARG A 89 -2.00 4.74 3.53
CA ARG A 89 -2.34 3.32 3.48
C ARG A 89 -3.75 3.11 3.99
N GLN A 90 -4.50 2.18 3.40
CA GLN A 90 -5.79 1.78 3.95
C GLN A 90 -5.61 0.99 5.23
N ALA A 91 -6.40 1.32 6.25
CA ALA A 91 -6.47 0.60 7.51
C ALA A 91 -7.81 -0.14 7.60
N LEU A 92 -7.78 -1.37 8.12
CA LEU A 92 -8.99 -2.18 8.36
C LEU A 92 -9.68 -1.86 9.68
N SER A 93 -8.99 -1.16 10.60
CA SER A 93 -9.50 -0.77 11.91
C SER A 93 -9.72 0.74 11.99
N THR A 94 -10.78 1.15 12.70
CA THR A 94 -11.20 2.53 12.89
C THR A 94 -10.81 3.12 14.24
N ALA A 95 -10.22 2.34 15.15
CA ALA A 95 -9.82 2.80 16.48
C ALA A 95 -8.31 2.66 16.66
N GLY A 96 -7.64 3.73 17.11
CA GLY A 96 -6.21 3.70 17.41
C GLY A 96 -5.70 4.89 18.22
N GLU A 97 -5.31 4.64 19.47
CA GLU A 97 -4.38 5.49 20.23
C GLU A 97 -2.95 5.42 19.61
N ASP A 98 -2.01 6.27 20.03
CA ASP A 98 -0.65 6.38 19.44
C ASP A 98 0.14 5.06 19.37
N GLU A 99 0.03 4.20 20.39
CA GLU A 99 0.66 2.87 20.38
C GLU A 99 0.00 1.93 19.34
N GLN A 100 -1.32 1.99 19.25
CA GLN A 100 -2.10 1.22 18.29
C GLN A 100 -1.87 1.71 16.85
N LEU A 101 -1.65 3.01 16.64
CA LEU A 101 -1.32 3.61 15.34
C LEU A 101 -0.04 3.04 14.74
N LYS A 102 1.01 2.85 15.55
CA LYS A 102 2.27 2.24 15.08
C LYS A 102 2.05 0.78 14.68
N SER A 103 1.34 0.02 15.51
CA SER A 103 0.99 -1.38 15.20
C SER A 103 0.16 -1.49 13.92
N MET A 104 -0.86 -0.64 13.77
CA MET A 104 -1.67 -0.54 12.55
C MET A 104 -0.83 -0.18 11.33
N TRP A 105 0.15 0.72 11.47
CA TRP A 105 1.07 1.06 10.39
C TRP A 105 1.89 -0.15 9.95
N THR A 106 2.49 -0.87 10.90
CA THR A 106 3.25 -2.09 10.62
C THR A 106 2.36 -3.16 9.97
N ALA A 107 1.14 -3.36 10.47
CA ALA A 107 0.19 -4.30 9.86
C ALA A 107 -0.20 -3.88 8.44
N ALA A 108 -0.43 -2.59 8.19
CA ALA A 108 -0.73 -2.07 6.86
C ALA A 108 0.47 -2.15 5.89
N GLU A 109 1.70 -2.05 6.39
CA GLU A 109 2.92 -2.32 5.62
C GLU A 109 2.99 -3.79 5.18
N LEU A 110 2.65 -4.72 6.07
CA LEU A 110 2.56 -6.13 5.74
C LEU A 110 1.40 -6.44 4.79
N MET A 111 0.25 -5.75 4.92
CA MET A 111 -0.91 -5.98 4.07
C MET A 111 -0.74 -5.50 2.63
N THR A 112 0.02 -4.44 2.36
CA THR A 112 0.38 -4.09 0.98
C THR A 112 1.25 -5.12 0.28
N MET A 113 1.87 -6.04 1.02
CA MET A 113 2.57 -7.19 0.45
C MET A 113 1.66 -8.41 0.26
N ARG A 114 0.38 -8.33 0.65
CA ARG A 114 -0.59 -9.40 0.38
C ARG A 114 -1.29 -9.15 -0.94
N LEU A 115 -1.21 -10.13 -1.82
CA LEU A 115 -1.97 -10.15 -3.07
C LEU A 115 -3.45 -9.98 -2.77
N THR A 116 -4.13 -9.13 -3.55
CA THR A 116 -5.59 -9.07 -3.55
C THR A 116 -6.17 -10.42 -3.98
N THR A 117 -7.45 -10.68 -3.67
CA THR A 117 -8.11 -11.95 -4.05
C THR A 117 -8.04 -12.22 -5.56
N THR A 118 -8.16 -11.17 -6.39
CA THR A 118 -8.05 -11.28 -7.85
C THR A 118 -6.63 -11.62 -8.28
N GLN A 119 -5.63 -10.91 -7.75
CA GLN A 119 -4.22 -11.19 -8.03
C GLN A 119 -3.81 -12.60 -7.57
N LEU A 120 -4.32 -13.04 -6.42
CA LEU A 120 -4.10 -14.40 -5.93
C LEU A 120 -4.74 -15.43 -6.85
N ALA A 121 -5.97 -15.18 -7.34
CA ALA A 121 -6.63 -16.06 -8.29
C ALA A 121 -5.86 -16.15 -9.62
N GLU A 122 -5.39 -15.02 -10.16
CA GLU A 122 -4.56 -14.97 -11.36
C GLU A 122 -3.25 -15.74 -11.16
N LEU A 123 -2.57 -15.54 -10.03
CA LEU A 123 -1.34 -16.25 -9.70
C LEU A 123 -1.59 -17.77 -9.56
N VAL A 124 -2.67 -18.17 -8.90
CA VAL A 124 -3.04 -19.59 -8.79
C VAL A 124 -3.33 -20.19 -10.17
N LEU A 125 -4.03 -19.47 -11.05
CA LEU A 125 -4.25 -19.92 -12.43
C LEU A 125 -2.93 -20.07 -13.19
N LEU A 126 -1.98 -19.16 -12.97
CA LEU A 126 -0.64 -19.23 -13.56
C LEU A 126 0.15 -20.44 -13.06
N ILE A 127 0.09 -20.74 -11.76
CA ILE A 127 0.67 -21.95 -11.16
C ILE A 127 -0.01 -23.21 -11.72
N MET A 128 -1.35 -23.19 -11.85
CA MET A 128 -2.08 -24.29 -12.47
C MET A 128 -1.66 -24.51 -13.92
N LYS A 129 -1.39 -23.43 -14.67
CA LYS A 129 -0.92 -23.47 -16.05
C LYS A 129 0.50 -24.06 -16.13
N SER A 130 1.44 -23.60 -15.29
CA SER A 130 2.82 -24.08 -15.25
C SER A 130 2.96 -25.58 -14.92
N GLN A 131 2.05 -26.13 -14.12
CA GLN A 131 1.99 -27.56 -13.79
C GLN A 131 1.38 -28.42 -14.93
N SER A 132 0.92 -27.83 -16.03
CA SER A 132 0.29 -28.54 -17.15
C SER A 132 1.32 -29.13 -18.10
N ARG A 133 1.02 -30.31 -18.65
CA ARG A 133 1.80 -30.93 -19.73
C ARG A 133 1.20 -30.72 -21.12
N ARG A 134 0.10 -29.97 -21.22
CA ARG A 134 -0.58 -29.68 -22.49
C ARG A 134 0.07 -28.49 -23.17
N LYS A 135 0.27 -28.56 -24.49
CA LYS A 135 0.84 -27.48 -25.30
C LYS A 135 0.07 -26.17 -25.20
N GLU A 136 -1.26 -26.23 -25.12
CA GLU A 136 -2.13 -25.05 -24.94
C GLU A 136 -1.88 -24.26 -23.65
N ASN A 137 -1.20 -24.88 -22.68
CA ASN A 137 -0.89 -24.30 -21.38
C ASN A 137 0.62 -24.01 -21.22
N GLU A 138 1.40 -24.01 -22.30
CA GLU A 138 2.78 -23.54 -22.24
C GLU A 138 2.80 -22.07 -21.78
N LEU A 139 3.69 -21.77 -20.84
CA LEU A 139 3.86 -20.41 -20.34
C LEU A 139 4.62 -19.59 -21.39
N THR A 140 4.16 -18.38 -21.63
CA THR A 140 4.94 -17.37 -22.35
C THR A 140 6.14 -16.93 -21.51
N ALA A 141 7.14 -16.31 -22.14
CA ALA A 141 8.31 -15.79 -21.42
C ALA A 141 7.92 -14.79 -20.32
N GLN A 142 6.94 -13.92 -20.60
CA GLN A 142 6.42 -12.95 -19.63
C GLN A 142 5.74 -13.64 -18.43
N GLU A 143 4.92 -14.66 -18.68
CA GLU A 143 4.27 -15.45 -17.63
C GLU A 143 5.30 -16.20 -16.76
N GLN A 144 6.38 -16.68 -17.37
CA GLN A 144 7.44 -17.36 -16.66
C GLN A 144 8.24 -16.41 -15.75
N GLU A 145 8.53 -15.20 -16.23
CA GLU A 145 9.15 -14.14 -15.42
C GLU A 145 8.23 -13.73 -14.27
N GLN A 146 6.95 -13.48 -14.54
CA GLN A 146 5.95 -13.17 -13.50
C GLN A 146 5.88 -14.25 -12.42
N LEU A 147 5.86 -15.53 -12.81
CA LEU A 147 5.85 -16.65 -11.88
C LEU A 147 7.12 -16.70 -11.02
N GLN A 148 8.29 -16.46 -11.60
CA GLN A 148 9.57 -16.43 -10.88
C GLN A 148 9.64 -15.25 -9.90
N THR A 149 9.23 -14.06 -10.33
CA THR A 149 9.16 -12.87 -9.46
C THR A 149 8.20 -13.10 -8.29
N ALA A 150 7.00 -13.61 -8.56
CA ALA A 150 6.02 -13.91 -7.51
C ALA A 150 6.55 -14.97 -6.53
N ARG A 151 7.23 -16.00 -7.03
CA ARG A 151 7.87 -17.02 -6.17
C ARG A 151 8.95 -16.44 -5.27
N ALA A 152 9.76 -15.52 -5.78
CA ALA A 152 10.78 -14.85 -4.99
C ALA A 152 10.19 -13.87 -3.95
N GLN A 153 9.07 -13.23 -4.27
CA GLN A 153 8.39 -12.28 -3.37
C GLN A 153 7.59 -12.98 -2.26
N HIS A 154 7.06 -14.18 -2.53
CA HIS A 154 6.14 -14.88 -1.63
C HIS A 154 6.65 -16.28 -1.24
N VAL A 155 7.93 -16.39 -0.90
CA VAL A 155 8.59 -17.68 -0.58
C VAL A 155 7.85 -18.46 0.52
N ALA A 156 7.34 -17.76 1.54
CA ALA A 156 6.65 -18.39 2.68
C ALA A 156 5.28 -18.99 2.30
N ASP A 157 4.52 -18.33 1.43
CA ASP A 157 3.16 -18.74 1.05
C ASP A 157 3.14 -19.68 -0.17
N TRP A 158 4.25 -19.76 -0.91
CA TRP A 158 4.37 -20.51 -2.15
C TRP A 158 3.94 -21.98 -2.06
N PRO A 159 4.38 -22.77 -1.05
CA PRO A 159 3.99 -24.19 -0.96
C PRO A 159 2.47 -24.39 -0.83
N TYR A 160 1.80 -23.48 -0.12
CA TYR A 160 0.35 -23.53 0.05
C TYR A 160 -0.38 -23.26 -1.27
N TRP A 161 0.09 -22.29 -2.05
CA TRP A 161 -0.49 -21.99 -3.36
C TRP A 161 -0.28 -23.11 -4.38
N GLU A 162 0.89 -23.77 -4.35
CA GLU A 162 1.14 -24.95 -5.19
C GLU A 162 0.19 -26.10 -4.87
N GLU A 163 -0.05 -26.38 -3.58
CA GLU A 163 -0.99 -27.43 -3.16
C GLU A 163 -2.43 -27.08 -3.58
N TYR A 164 -2.84 -25.82 -3.37
CA TYR A 164 -4.16 -25.34 -3.75
C TYR A 164 -4.38 -25.44 -5.27
N ALA A 165 -3.41 -25.01 -6.08
CA ALA A 165 -3.43 -25.14 -7.53
C ALA A 165 -3.54 -26.61 -7.98
N ALA A 166 -2.77 -27.51 -7.37
CA ALA A 166 -2.84 -28.94 -7.67
C ALA A 166 -4.22 -29.53 -7.37
N ARG A 167 -4.83 -29.15 -6.24
CA ARG A 167 -6.19 -29.55 -5.85
C ARG A 167 -7.24 -29.04 -6.82
N MET A 168 -7.16 -27.77 -7.21
CA MET A 168 -8.07 -27.16 -8.19
C MET A 168 -8.01 -27.86 -9.55
N ARG A 169 -6.81 -28.24 -10.01
CA ARG A 169 -6.65 -29.04 -11.23
C ARG A 169 -7.30 -30.40 -11.14
N LYS A 170 -7.19 -31.08 -9.98
CA LYS A 170 -7.84 -32.37 -9.75
C LYS A 170 -9.36 -32.24 -9.87
N LEU A 171 -9.94 -31.23 -9.23
CA LEU A 171 -11.38 -30.94 -9.30
C LEU A 171 -11.84 -30.62 -10.72
N LEU A 172 -11.07 -29.84 -11.48
CA LEU A 172 -11.40 -29.53 -12.88
C LEU A 172 -11.38 -30.79 -13.76
N ARG A 173 -10.42 -31.70 -13.54
CA ARG A 173 -10.36 -32.98 -14.28
C ARG A 173 -11.57 -33.85 -13.95
N GLU A 174 -11.91 -34.00 -12.68
CA GLU A 174 -13.08 -34.76 -12.24
C GLU A 174 -14.38 -34.17 -12.81
N ARG A 175 -14.52 -32.83 -12.79
CA ARG A 175 -15.68 -32.15 -13.38
C ARG A 175 -15.80 -32.41 -14.88
N ASN A 176 -14.69 -32.37 -15.61
CA ASN A 176 -14.69 -32.59 -17.05
C ASN A 176 -14.96 -34.05 -17.41
N GLN A 177 -14.55 -35.01 -16.58
CA GLN A 177 -14.87 -36.44 -16.76
C GLN A 177 -16.35 -36.76 -16.51
N ARG A 178 -17.02 -36.02 -15.62
CA ARG A 178 -18.44 -36.21 -15.29
C ARG A 178 -19.40 -35.57 -16.29
N LYS A 179 -18.92 -34.75 -17.23
CA LYS A 179 -19.76 -34.25 -18.32
C LYS A 179 -19.88 -35.38 -19.35
N PRO A 180 -21.06 -36.01 -19.53
CA PRO A 180 -21.24 -36.96 -20.62
C PRO A 180 -20.99 -36.23 -21.94
N GLN A 181 -20.24 -36.86 -22.85
CA GLN A 181 -20.19 -36.44 -24.25
C GLN A 181 -21.61 -36.60 -24.80
N THR A 182 -22.40 -35.53 -24.78
CA THR A 182 -23.59 -35.41 -25.61
C THR A 182 -23.11 -35.31 -27.05
N THR A 183 -23.09 -36.45 -27.71
CA THR A 183 -23.11 -36.63 -29.17
C THR A 183 -24.33 -37.47 -29.49
#